data_AF-A0A1J3GNW5-F1
#
_entry.id   AF-A0A1J3GNW5-F1
#
_cell.length_a   1.000
_cell.length_b   1.000
_cell.length_c   1.000
_cell.angle_alpha   90.00
_cell.angle_beta   90.00
_cell.angle_gamma   90.00
#
_symmetry.space_group_name_H-M   'P 1'
#
loop_
_entity.id
_entity.type
_entity.pdbx_description
1 polymer ?
#
loop_
_entity_poly.entity_id
_entity_poly.type
_entity_poly.pdbx_seq_one_letter_code
_entity_poly.pdbx_strand_id
1 'polypeptide(L)'
;LDLQLIDRYIDAFEKSVGLYTSHMWKGENASSGKLGVSTSNSRKDFEHLLCPSTVEKVNHLTLKLKESWSAHQSNNAKRENCELVACSVAYAKTSLCVFDSSCSETMLSQTFSILGCVILRASSDDVMDSVLQKYNSSSMEDLYLLASTLKLMSCSMLQAIQVLRNWNSHGSEAEGDVRACKEYKAMMDVVQRFEQFSAHLPGQSFLWDKMESHTNRHVKSKWMVMHFSGLLSVSYALKLDYLIKGSIFGMVVSLYLFILEGGDLEALWDSVCLSENPSSSAPS
;
A
#
# COMPACT_ATOMS: atom_id res chain seq x y z
N LEU A 1 5.00 24.55 13.20
CA LEU A 1 4.38 23.37 12.58
C LEU A 1 2.87 23.53 12.68
N ASP A 2 2.14 23.41 11.57
CA ASP A 2 0.68 23.57 11.57
C ASP A 2 0.00 22.24 11.95
N LEU A 3 -0.32 22.08 13.23
CA LEU A 3 -1.02 20.89 13.77
C LEU A 3 -2.37 20.65 13.08
N GLN A 4 -2.99 21.68 12.48
CA GLN A 4 -4.23 21.49 11.72
C GLN A 4 -3.99 20.76 10.38
N LEU A 5 -2.75 20.77 9.89
CA LEU A 5 -2.39 20.13 8.63
C LEU A 5 -2.23 18.61 8.78
N ILE A 6 -1.68 18.15 9.91
CA ILE A 6 -1.56 16.70 10.19
C ILE A 6 -2.92 16.05 10.40
N ASP A 7 -3.86 16.72 11.09
CA ASP A 7 -5.22 16.22 11.27
C ASP A 7 -5.91 15.97 9.92
N ARG A 8 -5.68 16.85 8.93
CA ARG A 8 -6.20 16.66 7.56
C ARG A 8 -5.57 15.48 6.84
N TYR A 9 -4.27 15.23 7.02
CA TYR A 9 -3.60 14.07 6.42
C TYR A 9 -4.07 12.76 7.06
N ILE A 10 -4.26 12.75 8.38
CA ILE A 10 -4.79 11.58 9.09
C ILE A 10 -6.25 11.32 8.68
N ASP A 11 -7.10 12.35 8.59
CA ASP A 11 -8.48 12.22 8.12
C ASP A 11 -8.54 11.71 6.66
N ALA A 12 -7.69 12.23 5.78
CA ALA A 12 -7.59 11.76 4.41
C ALA A 12 -7.10 10.30 4.34
N PHE A 13 -6.11 9.93 5.18
CA PHE A 13 -5.64 8.57 5.31
C PHE A 13 -6.77 7.65 5.80
N GLU A 14 -7.45 7.98 6.89
CA GLU A 14 -8.56 7.20 7.43
C GLU A 14 -9.68 6.98 6.41
N LYS A 15 -10.14 8.05 5.74
CA LYS A 15 -11.18 7.97 4.71
C LYS A 15 -10.74 7.09 3.54
N SER A 16 -9.48 7.21 3.13
CA SER A 16 -8.94 6.38 2.05
C SER A 16 -8.82 4.90 2.44
N VAL A 17 -8.50 4.58 3.70
CA VAL A 17 -8.56 3.20 4.21
C VAL A 17 -10.01 2.70 4.18
N GLY A 18 -10.98 3.50 4.60
CA GLY A 18 -12.40 3.14 4.54
C GLY A 18 -12.91 2.86 3.12
N LEU A 19 -12.47 3.65 2.14
CA LEU A 19 -12.75 3.38 0.73
C LEU A 19 -12.07 2.10 0.26
N TYR A 20 -10.80 1.92 0.61
CA TYR A 20 -10.00 0.76 0.24
C TYR A 20 -10.65 -0.55 0.73
N THR A 21 -11.06 -0.58 2.00
CA THR A 21 -11.67 -1.76 2.62
C THR A 21 -13.03 -2.10 2.01
N SER A 22 -13.85 -1.08 1.70
CA SER A 22 -15.10 -1.26 0.97
C SER A 22 -14.89 -1.88 -0.41
N HIS A 23 -13.84 -1.50 -1.12
CA HIS A 23 -13.47 -2.11 -2.41
C HIS A 23 -12.99 -3.55 -2.26
N MET A 24 -12.21 -3.86 -1.23
CA MET A 24 -11.66 -5.19 -1.00
C MET A 24 -12.71 -6.20 -0.47
N TRP A 25 -13.65 -5.78 0.39
CA TRP A 25 -14.61 -6.65 1.09
C TRP A 25 -15.87 -7.01 0.31
N LYS A 26 -16.12 -6.44 -0.87
CA LYS A 26 -17.26 -6.79 -1.74
C LYS A 26 -17.36 -8.28 -2.14
N GLY A 27 -16.42 -9.14 -1.73
CA GLY A 27 -16.31 -10.54 -2.16
C GLY A 27 -16.94 -11.60 -1.26
N GLU A 28 -17.19 -11.36 0.04
CA GLU A 28 -17.49 -12.50 0.95
C GLU A 28 -18.92 -12.64 1.45
N ASN A 29 -19.74 -11.57 1.55
CA ASN A 29 -21.14 -11.71 2.02
C ASN A 29 -22.12 -10.61 1.55
N ALA A 30 -21.74 -9.80 0.58
CA ALA A 30 -22.67 -8.82 0.02
C ALA A 30 -23.45 -9.49 -1.13
N SER A 31 -24.68 -9.94 -0.85
CA SER A 31 -25.71 -10.07 -1.88
C SER A 31 -25.57 -8.93 -2.85
N SER A 32 -25.59 -9.20 -4.17
CA SER A 32 -25.55 -8.25 -5.29
C SER A 32 -26.25 -6.93 -4.98
N GLY A 33 -25.51 -6.10 -4.26
CA GLY A 33 -25.89 -4.80 -3.80
C GLY A 33 -24.93 -3.96 -4.59
N LYS A 34 -25.42 -3.48 -5.74
CA LYS A 34 -24.91 -2.24 -6.32
C LYS A 34 -24.47 -1.37 -5.16
N LEU A 35 -23.25 -0.85 -5.21
CA LEU A 35 -22.87 0.25 -4.36
C LEU A 35 -23.94 1.32 -4.57
N GLY A 36 -24.94 1.33 -3.69
CA GLY A 36 -26.01 2.30 -3.62
C GLY A 36 -25.46 3.56 -2.96
N VAL A 37 -24.21 3.92 -3.23
CA VAL A 37 -23.92 5.33 -3.36
C VAL A 37 -24.71 5.71 -4.59
N SER A 38 -25.86 6.37 -4.38
CA SER A 38 -26.61 7.01 -5.45
C SER A 38 -25.68 8.03 -6.12
N THR A 39 -24.86 7.54 -7.06
CA THR A 39 -23.78 8.28 -7.69
C THR A 39 -24.31 9.38 -8.59
N SER A 40 -25.58 9.34 -8.99
CA SER A 40 -26.17 10.40 -9.80
C SER A 40 -26.43 11.68 -9.01
N ASN A 41 -26.79 11.57 -7.73
CA ASN A 41 -27.07 12.75 -6.89
C ASN A 41 -25.79 13.23 -6.18
N SER A 42 -25.00 12.31 -5.62
CA SER A 42 -23.74 12.68 -4.93
C SER A 42 -22.69 13.26 -5.87
N ARG A 43 -22.67 12.84 -7.15
CA ARG A 43 -21.78 13.43 -8.15
C ARG A 43 -22.16 14.85 -8.50
N LYS A 44 -23.47 15.15 -8.63
CA LYS A 44 -23.93 16.52 -8.88
C LYS A 44 -23.60 17.42 -7.69
N ASP A 45 -23.88 16.95 -6.48
CA ASP A 45 -23.56 17.69 -5.26
C ASP A 45 -22.06 17.94 -5.10
N PHE A 46 -21.22 16.98 -5.51
CA PHE A 46 -19.75 17.14 -5.53
C PHE A 46 -19.25 18.04 -6.66
N GLU A 47 -19.79 17.91 -7.88
CA GLU A 47 -19.43 18.76 -9.03
C GLU A 47 -19.76 20.23 -8.77
N HIS A 48 -20.83 20.52 -8.01
CA HIS A 48 -21.17 21.89 -7.57
C HIS A 48 -20.18 22.47 -6.55
N LEU A 49 -19.44 21.64 -5.81
CA LEU A 49 -18.41 22.06 -4.86
C LEU A 49 -17.04 22.27 -5.52
N LEU A 50 -16.88 21.83 -6.78
CA LEU A 50 -15.64 21.96 -7.53
C LEU A 50 -15.66 23.22 -8.41
N CYS A 51 -14.52 23.89 -8.51
CA CYS A 51 -14.34 24.92 -9.53
C CYS A 51 -14.55 24.30 -10.93
N PRO A 52 -15.21 25.00 -11.87
CA PRO A 52 -15.43 24.50 -13.23
C PRO A 52 -14.14 24.05 -13.93
N SER A 53 -13.03 24.75 -13.68
CA SER A 53 -11.70 24.39 -14.21
C SER A 53 -11.16 23.06 -13.65
N THR A 54 -11.54 22.69 -12.42
CA THR A 54 -11.20 21.39 -11.83
C THR A 54 -12.02 20.28 -12.48
N VAL A 55 -13.32 20.50 -12.67
CA VAL A 55 -14.21 19.55 -13.34
C VAL A 55 -13.76 19.29 -14.77
N GLU A 56 -13.40 20.35 -15.50
CA GLU A 56 -12.89 20.26 -16.87
C GLU A 56 -11.57 19.47 -16.94
N LYS A 57 -10.64 19.71 -16.01
CA LYS A 57 -9.40 18.94 -15.90
C LYS A 57 -9.65 17.46 -15.60
N VAL A 58 -10.56 17.15 -14.68
CA VAL A 58 -10.93 15.76 -14.37
C VAL A 58 -11.49 15.08 -15.61
N ASN A 59 -12.45 15.71 -16.29
CA ASN A 59 -13.06 15.19 -17.52
C ASN A 59 -12.02 14.97 -18.63
N HIS A 60 -11.10 15.93 -18.82
CA HIS A 60 -10.02 15.81 -19.79
C HIS A 60 -9.09 14.62 -19.49
N LEU A 61 -8.69 14.45 -18.22
CA LEU A 61 -7.87 13.31 -17.80
C LEU A 61 -8.61 11.98 -17.95
N THR A 62 -9.91 11.93 -17.63
CA THR A 62 -10.74 10.73 -17.84
C THR A 62 -10.81 10.36 -19.32
N LEU A 63 -10.99 11.34 -20.21
CA LEU A 63 -11.05 11.10 -21.65
C LEU A 63 -9.72 10.58 -22.20
N LYS A 64 -8.61 11.25 -21.83
CA LYS A 64 -7.25 10.83 -22.20
C LYS A 64 -6.91 9.43 -21.69
N LEU A 65 -7.37 9.09 -20.48
CA LEU A 65 -7.21 7.75 -19.92
C LEU A 65 -7.93 6.70 -20.76
N LYS A 66 -9.18 6.95 -21.14
CA LYS A 66 -9.97 6.06 -22.02
C LYS A 66 -9.31 5.84 -23.38
N GLU A 67 -8.73 6.89 -23.96
CA GLU A 67 -8.08 6.83 -25.27
C GLU A 67 -6.75 6.05 -25.26
N SER A 68 -5.94 6.21 -24.20
CA SER A 68 -4.64 5.56 -24.07
C SER A 68 -4.70 4.15 -23.46
N TRP A 69 -5.87 3.77 -22.95
CA TRP A 69 -6.08 2.55 -22.16
C TRP A 69 -5.80 1.26 -22.92
N SER A 70 -6.42 1.07 -24.09
CA SER A 70 -6.32 -0.19 -24.85
C SER A 70 -4.88 -0.47 -25.28
N ALA A 71 -4.13 0.58 -25.61
CA ALA A 71 -2.71 0.50 -25.93
C ALA A 71 -1.87 0.13 -24.69
N HIS A 72 -2.12 0.75 -23.53
CA HIS A 72 -1.39 0.46 -22.30
C HIS A 72 -1.62 -0.98 -21.82
N GLN A 73 -2.86 -1.46 -21.87
CA GLN A 73 -3.21 -2.84 -21.50
C GLN A 73 -2.59 -3.86 -22.46
N SER A 74 -2.67 -3.62 -23.77
CA SER A 74 -2.02 -4.47 -24.79
C SER A 74 -0.50 -4.54 -24.59
N ASN A 75 0.15 -3.42 -24.27
CA ASN A 75 1.59 -3.38 -24.08
C ASN A 75 2.02 -4.14 -22.82
N ASN A 76 1.29 -3.99 -21.71
CA ASN A 76 1.62 -4.72 -20.48
C ASN A 76 1.32 -6.21 -20.59
N ALA A 77 0.26 -6.61 -21.31
CA ALA A 77 -0.04 -8.03 -21.54
C ALA A 77 1.11 -8.74 -22.27
N LYS A 78 1.74 -8.04 -23.23
CA LYS A 78 2.88 -8.53 -24.02
C LYS A 78 4.21 -8.51 -23.27
N ARG A 79 4.32 -7.75 -22.19
CA ARG A 79 5.55 -7.60 -21.42
C ARG A 79 5.94 -8.93 -20.76
N GLU A 80 7.22 -9.27 -20.82
CA GLU A 80 7.76 -10.42 -20.10
C GLU A 80 7.79 -10.15 -18.59
N ASN A 81 7.66 -11.20 -17.78
CA ASN A 81 7.67 -11.06 -16.32
C ASN A 81 9.01 -10.48 -15.82
N CYS A 82 10.13 -10.83 -16.45
CA CYS A 82 11.45 -10.28 -16.12
C CYS A 82 11.53 -8.76 -16.34
N GLU A 83 10.91 -8.25 -17.40
CA GLU A 83 10.83 -6.81 -17.70
C GLU A 83 9.94 -6.09 -16.67
N LEU A 84 8.81 -6.70 -16.26
CA LEU A 84 7.97 -6.17 -15.18
C LEU A 84 8.73 -6.08 -13.86
N VAL A 85 9.46 -7.14 -13.49
CA VAL A 85 10.31 -7.16 -12.28
C VAL A 85 11.38 -6.07 -12.34
N ALA A 86 12.09 -5.93 -13.46
CA ALA A 86 13.10 -4.89 -13.62
C ALA A 86 12.51 -3.47 -13.47
N CYS A 87 11.34 -3.22 -14.06
CA CYS A 87 10.62 -1.95 -13.90
C CYS A 87 10.22 -1.70 -12.45
N SER A 88 9.74 -2.72 -11.76
CA SER A 88 9.33 -2.65 -10.35
C SER A 88 10.51 -2.37 -9.42
N VAL A 89 11.65 -3.02 -9.63
CA VAL A 89 12.88 -2.78 -8.85
C VAL A 89 13.38 -1.34 -9.07
N ALA A 90 13.39 -0.87 -10.31
CA ALA A 90 13.77 0.52 -10.62
C ALA A 90 12.81 1.53 -9.98
N TYR A 91 11.50 1.24 -10.00
CA TYR A 91 10.49 2.07 -9.37
C TYR A 91 10.63 2.09 -7.84
N ALA A 92 10.87 0.93 -7.21
CA ALA A 92 11.12 0.82 -5.77
C ALA A 92 12.33 1.67 -5.37
N LYS A 93 13.45 1.53 -6.09
CA LYS A 93 14.67 2.32 -5.86
C LYS A 93 14.40 3.83 -5.93
N THR A 94 13.68 4.26 -6.98
CA THR A 94 13.34 5.67 -7.16
C THR A 94 12.42 6.18 -6.05
N SER A 95 11.48 5.33 -5.59
CA SER A 95 10.50 5.69 -4.56
C SER A 95 11.11 5.90 -3.19
N LEU A 96 12.32 5.38 -2.91
CA LEU A 96 13.02 5.62 -1.64
C LEU A 96 13.40 7.10 -1.44
N CYS A 97 13.31 7.94 -2.48
CA CYS A 97 13.53 9.38 -2.36
C CYS A 97 12.54 10.09 -1.42
N VAL A 98 11.45 9.43 -1.02
CA VAL A 98 10.47 9.99 -0.06
C VAL A 98 10.97 9.99 1.39
N PHE A 99 12.02 9.23 1.69
CA PHE A 99 12.64 9.18 3.00
C PHE A 99 13.44 10.47 3.21
N ASP A 100 13.27 11.08 4.37
CA ASP A 100 14.06 12.26 4.74
C ASP A 100 15.53 11.91 5.06
N SER A 101 16.36 12.94 5.22
CA SER A 101 17.80 12.81 5.47
C SER A 101 18.17 12.21 6.82
N SER A 102 17.21 11.99 7.73
CA SER A 102 17.47 11.32 9.02
C SER A 102 17.48 9.80 8.92
N CYS A 103 17.09 9.23 7.78
CA CYS A 103 17.30 7.80 7.50
C CYS A 103 18.73 7.57 6.97
N SER A 104 19.46 6.65 7.59
CA SER A 104 20.82 6.32 7.16
C SER A 104 20.84 5.54 5.84
N GLU A 105 21.97 5.59 5.14
CA GLU A 105 22.17 4.79 3.92
C GLU A 105 21.98 3.28 4.18
N THR A 106 22.38 2.79 5.35
CA THR A 106 22.16 1.40 5.78
C THR A 106 20.67 1.07 5.85
N MET A 107 19.85 1.96 6.44
CA MET A 107 18.40 1.74 6.53
C MET A 107 17.73 1.77 5.16
N LEU A 108 18.15 2.69 4.28
CA LEU A 108 17.65 2.75 2.90
C LEU A 108 18.04 1.51 2.11
N SER A 109 19.27 1.03 2.28
CA SER A 109 19.76 -0.21 1.66
C SER A 109 18.97 -1.43 2.13
N GLN A 110 18.76 -1.57 3.44
CA GLN A 110 17.92 -2.64 4.01
C GLN A 110 16.49 -2.57 3.51
N THR A 111 15.88 -1.38 3.50
CA THR A 111 14.53 -1.14 2.95
C THR A 111 14.46 -1.57 1.49
N PHE A 112 15.43 -1.16 0.67
CA PHE A 112 15.51 -1.54 -0.74
C PHE A 112 15.62 -3.04 -0.91
N SER A 113 16.45 -3.67 -0.08
CA SER A 113 16.64 -5.10 -0.06
C SER A 113 15.31 -5.80 0.22
N ILE A 114 14.61 -5.46 1.31
CA ILE A 114 13.30 -6.03 1.68
C ILE A 114 12.33 -5.95 0.50
N LEU A 115 12.23 -4.77 -0.12
CA LEU A 115 11.39 -4.56 -1.30
C LEU A 115 11.79 -5.47 -2.46
N GLY A 116 13.08 -5.64 -2.70
CA GLY A 116 13.62 -6.56 -3.71
C GLY A 116 13.17 -8.01 -3.48
N CYS A 117 13.28 -8.52 -2.26
CA CYS A 117 12.78 -9.86 -1.91
C CYS A 117 11.28 -9.99 -2.15
N VAL A 118 10.49 -9.02 -1.68
CA VAL A 118 9.03 -9.03 -1.85
C VAL A 118 8.64 -8.98 -3.33
N ILE A 119 9.31 -8.14 -4.13
CA ILE A 119 9.09 -8.03 -5.57
C ILE A 119 9.36 -9.37 -6.27
N LEU A 120 10.49 -10.01 -5.95
CA LEU A 120 10.84 -11.29 -6.57
C LEU A 120 9.81 -12.37 -6.22
N ARG A 121 9.44 -12.49 -4.94
CA ARG A 121 8.43 -13.48 -4.51
C ARG A 121 7.07 -13.22 -5.12
N ALA A 122 6.58 -11.98 -5.04
CA ALA A 122 5.29 -11.61 -5.62
C ALA A 122 5.21 -11.86 -7.13
N SER A 123 6.34 -11.76 -7.85
CA SER A 123 6.40 -12.06 -9.28
C SER A 123 6.37 -13.55 -9.63
N SER A 124 6.69 -14.41 -8.66
CA SER A 124 6.70 -15.88 -8.77
C SER A 124 5.55 -16.57 -8.03
N ASP A 125 4.76 -15.83 -7.25
CA ASP A 125 3.69 -16.37 -6.43
C ASP A 125 2.60 -17.03 -7.29
N ASP A 126 2.21 -18.25 -6.92
CA ASP A 126 1.06 -18.94 -7.50
C ASP A 126 -0.22 -18.40 -6.86
N VAL A 127 -0.87 -17.47 -7.56
CA VAL A 127 -2.06 -16.79 -7.08
C VAL A 127 -3.30 -17.62 -7.36
N MET A 128 -4.10 -17.89 -6.32
CA MET A 128 -5.32 -18.70 -6.43
C MET A 128 -6.29 -18.20 -7.51
N ASP A 129 -6.75 -19.11 -8.36
CA ASP A 129 -7.67 -18.84 -9.47
C ASP A 129 -8.93 -18.08 -9.06
N SER A 130 -9.47 -18.34 -7.87
CA SER A 130 -10.65 -17.64 -7.32
C SER A 130 -10.38 -16.15 -7.07
N VAL A 131 -9.18 -15.81 -6.59
CA VAL A 131 -8.75 -14.42 -6.39
C VAL A 131 -8.56 -13.74 -7.74
N LEU A 132 -7.90 -14.41 -8.70
CA LEU A 132 -7.77 -13.88 -10.06
C LEU A 132 -9.12 -13.64 -10.72
N GLN A 133 -10.07 -14.55 -10.57
CA GLN A 133 -11.41 -14.43 -11.13
C GLN A 133 -12.14 -13.19 -10.59
N LYS A 134 -12.02 -12.90 -9.29
CA LYS A 134 -12.60 -11.69 -8.67
C LYS A 134 -12.08 -10.41 -9.33
N TYR A 135 -10.78 -10.29 -9.49
CA TYR A 135 -10.19 -9.09 -10.10
C TYR A 135 -10.39 -9.04 -11.62
N ASN A 136 -10.40 -10.18 -12.32
CA ASN A 136 -10.75 -10.25 -13.74
C ASN A 136 -12.22 -9.87 -14.01
N SER A 137 -13.11 -10.12 -13.04
CA SER A 137 -14.51 -9.71 -13.13
C SER A 137 -14.76 -8.24 -12.77
N SER A 138 -13.76 -7.56 -12.21
CA SER A 138 -13.86 -6.15 -11.82
C SER A 138 -13.81 -5.24 -13.04
N SER A 139 -14.60 -4.16 -13.04
CA SER A 139 -14.51 -3.17 -14.11
C SER A 139 -13.16 -2.44 -14.06
N MET A 140 -12.75 -1.89 -15.20
CA MET A 140 -11.49 -1.13 -15.26
C MET A 140 -11.57 0.14 -14.43
N GLU A 141 -12.74 0.78 -14.38
CA GLU A 141 -13.01 1.90 -13.47
C GLU A 141 -12.81 1.50 -12.00
N ASP A 142 -13.25 0.31 -11.60
CA ASP A 142 -13.06 -0.20 -10.23
C ASP A 142 -11.56 -0.42 -9.92
N LEU A 143 -10.78 -0.96 -10.85
CA LEU A 143 -9.35 -1.18 -10.68
C LEU A 143 -8.56 0.14 -10.60
N TYR A 144 -8.92 1.14 -11.40
CA TYR A 144 -8.34 2.47 -11.29
C TYR A 144 -8.73 3.18 -10.02
N LEU A 145 -9.99 3.05 -9.60
CA LEU A 145 -10.44 3.60 -8.33
C LEU A 145 -9.67 2.98 -7.15
N LEU A 146 -9.42 1.66 -7.20
CA LEU A 146 -8.55 0.98 -6.24
C LEU A 146 -7.13 1.56 -6.25
N ALA A 147 -6.52 1.73 -7.43
CA ALA A 147 -5.17 2.29 -7.57
C ALA A 147 -5.08 3.75 -7.08
N SER A 148 -6.06 4.58 -7.42
CA SER A 148 -6.17 5.96 -6.97
C SER A 148 -6.39 6.04 -5.45
N THR A 149 -7.20 5.14 -4.89
CA THR A 149 -7.41 5.04 -3.43
C THR A 149 -6.12 4.64 -2.73
N LEU A 150 -5.40 3.65 -3.25
CA LEU A 150 -4.10 3.22 -2.72
C LEU A 150 -3.06 4.35 -2.76
N LYS A 151 -3.05 5.14 -3.83
CA LYS A 151 -2.19 6.32 -3.94
C LYS A 151 -2.56 7.40 -2.93
N LEU A 152 -3.85 7.72 -2.79
CA LEU A 152 -4.34 8.69 -1.81
C LEU A 152 -3.95 8.27 -0.39
N MET A 153 -4.16 6.99 -0.07
CA MET A 153 -3.81 6.40 1.21
C MET A 153 -2.31 6.53 1.50
N SER A 154 -1.47 6.09 0.57
CA SER A 154 -0.01 6.11 0.73
C SER A 154 0.53 7.54 0.82
N CYS A 155 0.03 8.47 -0.02
CA CYS A 155 0.44 9.87 0.03
C CYS A 155 0.01 10.56 1.32
N SER A 156 -1.23 10.35 1.77
CA SER A 156 -1.74 10.96 3.01
C SER A 156 -0.98 10.46 4.23
N MET A 157 -0.69 9.15 4.28
CA MET A 157 0.15 8.56 5.32
C MET A 157 1.58 9.10 5.27
N LEU A 158 2.20 9.21 4.09
CA LEU A 158 3.54 9.78 3.94
C LEU A 158 3.60 11.22 4.47
N GLN A 159 2.61 12.04 4.14
CA GLN A 159 2.55 13.42 4.63
C GLN A 159 2.42 13.46 6.15
N ALA A 160 1.60 12.60 6.75
CA ALA A 160 1.50 12.48 8.22
C ALA A 160 2.84 12.06 8.85
N ILE A 161 3.53 11.05 8.29
CA ILE A 161 4.85 10.59 8.74
C ILE A 161 5.87 11.73 8.69
N GLN A 162 5.94 12.45 7.57
CA GLN A 162 6.90 13.55 7.38
C GLN A 162 6.67 14.66 8.41
N VAL A 163 5.40 15.00 8.70
CA VAL A 163 5.08 15.99 9.74
C VAL A 163 5.49 15.49 11.14
N LEU A 164 5.20 14.22 11.46
CA LEU A 164 5.58 13.61 12.74
C LEU A 164 7.11 13.54 12.92
N ARG A 165 7.88 13.27 11.86
CA ARG A 165 9.36 13.25 11.94
C ARG A 165 9.97 14.64 12.08
N ASN A 166 9.40 15.63 11.39
CA ASN A 166 9.83 17.02 11.54
C ASN A 166 9.52 17.58 12.94
N TRP A 167 8.46 17.11 13.59
CA TRP A 167 8.16 17.40 15.00
C TRP A 167 9.30 16.94 15.93
N ASN A 168 9.89 15.78 15.68
CA ASN A 168 11.04 15.27 16.45
C ASN A 168 12.34 16.06 16.22
N SER A 169 12.50 16.73 15.07
CA SER A 169 13.76 17.39 14.68
C SER A 169 13.85 18.85 15.10
N HIS A 170 12.70 19.53 15.24
CA HIS A 170 12.64 20.90 15.75
C HIS A 170 12.19 20.85 17.20
N GLY A 171 13.16 20.92 18.13
CA GLY A 171 12.95 20.93 19.58
C GLY A 171 12.04 22.06 20.07
N SER A 172 10.75 21.93 19.84
CA SER A 172 9.72 22.59 20.65
C SER A 172 9.84 22.01 22.05
N GLU A 173 9.64 22.83 23.06
CA GLU A 173 9.78 22.56 24.51
C GLU A 173 8.96 21.37 25.06
N ALA A 174 8.33 20.58 24.20
CA ALA A 174 7.76 19.29 24.52
C ALA A 174 8.86 18.21 24.47
N GLU A 175 9.52 17.97 25.61
CA GLU A 175 10.22 16.71 25.90
C GLU A 175 9.21 15.56 25.82
N GLY A 176 8.98 15.02 24.62
CA GLY A 176 8.00 13.96 24.41
C GLY A 176 8.32 13.12 23.20
N ASP A 177 8.33 11.81 23.39
CA ASP A 177 8.35 10.84 22.29
C ASP A 177 7.17 11.11 21.35
N VAL A 178 7.42 11.25 20.03
CA VAL A 178 6.37 11.36 19.00
C VAL A 178 5.32 10.26 19.14
N ARG A 179 5.69 9.08 19.64
CA ARG A 179 4.74 7.97 19.86
C ARG A 179 3.73 8.27 20.97
N ALA A 180 4.01 9.23 21.85
CA ALA A 180 3.09 9.65 22.88
C ALA A 180 2.03 10.65 22.37
N CYS A 181 2.25 11.29 21.21
CA CYS A 181 1.33 12.31 20.71
C CYS A 181 -0.01 11.71 20.21
N LYS A 182 -1.07 12.52 20.26
CA LYS A 182 -2.43 12.07 19.92
C LYS A 182 -2.55 11.77 18.42
N GLU A 183 -1.82 12.51 17.58
CA GLU A 183 -1.85 12.40 16.12
C GLU A 183 -1.21 11.08 15.67
N TYR A 184 -0.07 10.73 16.26
CA TYR A 184 0.54 9.42 16.03
C TYR A 184 -0.41 8.30 16.47
N LYS A 185 -1.00 8.39 17.67
CA LYS A 185 -1.97 7.39 18.15
C LYS A 185 -3.15 7.22 17.18
N ALA A 186 -3.75 8.32 16.73
CA ALA A 186 -4.84 8.30 15.76
C ALA A 186 -4.43 7.65 14.43
N MET A 187 -3.24 7.97 13.90
CA MET A 187 -2.70 7.30 12.71
C MET A 187 -2.52 5.79 12.95
N MET A 188 -1.99 5.40 14.10
CA MET A 188 -1.77 3.99 14.45
C MET A 188 -3.06 3.22 14.66
N ASP A 189 -4.14 3.85 15.10
CA ASP A 189 -5.48 3.25 15.21
C ASP A 189 -6.02 2.87 13.82
N VAL A 190 -5.71 3.67 12.79
CA VAL A 190 -6.05 3.35 11.39
C VAL A 190 -5.16 2.23 10.87
N VAL A 191 -3.85 2.28 11.14
CA VAL A 191 -2.87 1.24 10.73
C VAL A 191 -3.21 -0.12 11.32
N GLN A 192 -3.68 -0.16 12.57
CA GLN A 192 -4.04 -1.42 13.24
C GLN A 192 -5.14 -2.20 12.51
N ARG A 193 -6.01 -1.52 11.75
CA ARG A 193 -7.07 -2.19 10.98
C ARG A 193 -6.51 -3.20 9.97
N PHE A 194 -5.28 -3.02 9.50
CA PHE A 194 -4.62 -3.95 8.57
C PHE A 194 -4.31 -5.31 9.17
N GLU A 195 -4.23 -5.44 10.50
CA GLU A 195 -4.12 -6.75 11.15
C GLU A 195 -5.28 -7.67 10.77
N GLN A 196 -6.48 -7.11 10.55
CA GLN A 196 -7.68 -7.87 10.16
C GLN A 196 -7.74 -8.14 8.64
N PHE A 197 -7.02 -7.38 7.82
CA PHE A 197 -7.07 -7.50 6.35
C PHE A 197 -6.04 -8.48 5.79
N SER A 198 -4.94 -8.70 6.50
CA SER A 198 -3.76 -9.41 5.98
C SER A 198 -3.85 -10.93 5.97
N ALA A 199 -5.03 -11.52 6.21
CA ALA A 199 -5.24 -12.97 6.20
C ALA A 199 -5.84 -13.51 4.88
N HIS A 200 -6.18 -12.66 3.91
CA HIS A 200 -7.09 -13.01 2.82
C HIS A 200 -6.54 -12.86 1.39
N LEU A 201 -5.28 -12.45 1.21
CA LEU A 201 -4.65 -12.35 -0.11
C LEU A 201 -3.55 -13.41 -0.33
N PRO A 202 -3.34 -13.87 -1.58
CA PRO A 202 -2.26 -14.78 -1.94
C PRO A 202 -0.89 -14.17 -1.62
N GLY A 203 0.09 -15.02 -1.30
CA GLY A 203 1.43 -14.54 -0.90
C GLY A 203 1.50 -13.96 0.52
N GLN A 204 0.42 -13.99 1.30
CA GLN A 204 0.44 -13.56 2.71
C GLN A 204 0.79 -14.70 3.67
N SER A 205 0.48 -15.95 3.35
CA SER A 205 0.67 -17.10 4.27
C SER A 205 2.12 -17.25 4.75
N PHE A 206 3.11 -17.08 3.86
CA PHE A 206 4.52 -17.20 4.25
C PHE A 206 4.99 -16.09 5.19
N LEU A 207 4.40 -14.88 5.09
CA LEU A 207 4.68 -13.76 5.99
C LEU A 207 3.86 -13.87 7.27
N TRP A 208 2.63 -14.34 7.18
CA TRP A 208 1.68 -14.46 8.28
C TRP A 208 2.25 -15.32 9.41
N ASP A 209 2.62 -16.57 9.10
CA ASP A 209 3.12 -17.54 10.10
C ASP A 209 4.40 -17.03 10.80
N LYS A 210 5.27 -16.33 10.08
CA LYS A 210 6.52 -15.76 10.62
C LYS A 210 6.30 -14.49 11.44
N MET A 211 5.41 -13.59 11.00
CA MET A 211 5.14 -12.34 11.70
C MET A 211 4.24 -12.53 12.93
N GLU A 212 3.42 -13.58 12.96
CA GLU A 212 2.60 -14.01 14.10
C GLU A 212 3.46 -14.69 15.18
N SER A 213 4.37 -15.60 14.77
CA SER A 213 5.28 -16.28 15.70
C SER A 213 6.25 -15.35 16.44
N HIS A 214 6.46 -14.13 15.92
CA HIS A 214 7.35 -13.12 16.51
C HIS A 214 6.61 -11.80 16.81
N THR A 215 5.40 -11.90 17.39
CA THR A 215 4.52 -10.76 17.72
C THR A 215 5.21 -9.62 18.47
N ASN A 216 6.16 -9.92 19.37
CA ASN A 216 6.87 -8.90 20.16
C ASN A 216 8.03 -8.19 19.45
N ARG A 217 8.48 -8.66 18.28
CA ARG A 217 9.62 -8.06 17.55
C ARG A 217 9.23 -7.00 16.54
N HIS A 218 7.97 -6.99 16.12
CA HIS A 218 7.54 -6.19 14.98
C HIS A 218 6.34 -5.31 15.32
N VAL A 219 6.47 -4.04 14.92
CA VAL A 219 5.52 -2.94 15.11
C VAL A 219 4.31 -3.04 14.14
N LYS A 220 3.25 -2.24 14.34
CA LYS A 220 1.94 -2.48 13.70
C LYS A 220 1.97 -2.32 12.17
N SER A 221 2.80 -1.42 11.63
CA SER A 221 2.92 -1.23 10.17
C SER A 221 3.38 -2.46 9.39
N LYS A 222 3.95 -3.48 10.05
CA LYS A 222 4.29 -4.76 9.40
C LYS A 222 3.09 -5.38 8.67
N TRP A 223 1.88 -5.21 9.24
CA TRP A 223 0.65 -5.72 8.66
C TRP A 223 0.33 -5.05 7.34
N MET A 224 0.63 -3.76 7.19
CA MET A 224 0.49 -3.05 5.91
C MET A 224 1.50 -3.55 4.87
N VAL A 225 2.75 -3.84 5.29
CA VAL A 225 3.76 -4.44 4.39
C VAL A 225 3.28 -5.78 3.86
N MET A 226 2.79 -6.65 4.75
CA MET A 226 2.20 -7.94 4.38
C MET A 226 0.98 -7.77 3.47
N HIS A 227 0.11 -6.82 3.79
CA HIS A 227 -1.07 -6.53 3.01
C HIS A 227 -0.73 -6.15 1.56
N PHE A 228 0.18 -5.19 1.40
CA PHE A 228 0.61 -4.73 0.08
C PHE A 228 1.47 -5.75 -0.66
N SER A 229 2.16 -6.66 0.04
CA SER A 229 2.81 -7.81 -0.59
C SER A 229 1.79 -8.68 -1.32
N GLY A 230 0.68 -9.05 -0.64
CA GLY A 230 -0.35 -9.86 -1.29
C GLY A 230 -1.05 -9.14 -2.45
N LEU A 231 -1.28 -7.82 -2.31
CA LEU A 231 -1.79 -7.01 -3.43
C LEU A 231 -0.80 -6.96 -4.60
N LEU A 232 0.51 -6.91 -4.31
CA LEU A 232 1.56 -6.93 -5.34
C LEU A 232 1.54 -8.26 -6.10
N SER A 233 1.40 -9.40 -5.42
CA SER A 233 1.32 -10.73 -6.05
C SER A 233 0.13 -10.82 -7.01
N VAL A 234 -1.05 -10.40 -6.56
CA VAL A 234 -2.25 -10.30 -7.42
C VAL A 234 -2.01 -9.37 -8.61
N SER A 235 -1.34 -8.23 -8.37
CA SER A 235 -1.05 -7.26 -9.42
C SER A 235 -0.09 -7.79 -10.48
N TYR A 236 0.88 -8.64 -10.10
CA TYR A 236 1.77 -9.34 -11.03
C TYR A 236 1.04 -10.37 -11.84
N ALA A 237 0.23 -11.22 -11.20
CA ALA A 237 -0.54 -12.26 -11.89
C ALA A 237 -1.48 -11.67 -12.95
N LEU A 238 -2.02 -10.46 -12.70
CA LEU A 238 -2.89 -9.73 -13.62
C LEU A 238 -2.12 -8.75 -14.55
N LYS A 239 -0.79 -8.66 -14.41
CA LYS A 239 0.08 -7.70 -15.12
C LYS A 239 -0.37 -6.24 -15.07
N LEU A 240 -0.87 -5.81 -13.91
CA LEU A 240 -1.40 -4.45 -13.68
C LEU A 240 -0.29 -3.50 -13.18
N ASP A 241 0.53 -2.99 -14.10
CA ASP A 241 1.69 -2.11 -13.81
C ASP A 241 1.36 -0.94 -12.83
N TYR A 242 0.18 -0.34 -12.95
CA TYR A 242 -0.24 0.76 -12.08
C TYR A 242 -0.53 0.30 -10.63
N LEU A 243 -1.08 -0.90 -10.43
CA LEU A 243 -1.29 -1.48 -9.10
C LEU A 243 0.01 -2.09 -8.53
N ILE A 244 0.88 -2.62 -9.38
CA ILE A 244 2.24 -3.01 -9.00
C ILE A 244 2.95 -1.80 -8.37
N LYS A 245 3.00 -0.67 -9.08
CA LYS A 245 3.59 0.58 -8.58
C LYS A 245 2.89 1.10 -7.34
N GLY A 246 1.55 1.08 -7.31
CA GLY A 246 0.78 1.47 -6.14
C GLY A 246 1.11 0.64 -4.90
N SER A 247 1.24 -0.68 -5.05
CA SER A 247 1.56 -1.61 -3.97
C SER A 247 2.99 -1.40 -3.47
N ILE A 248 3.96 -1.24 -4.38
CA ILE A 248 5.35 -0.92 -4.03
C ILE A 248 5.42 0.40 -3.26
N PHE A 249 4.74 1.44 -3.73
CA PHE A 249 4.74 2.73 -3.04
C PHE A 249 4.08 2.63 -1.66
N GLY A 250 2.98 1.89 -1.54
CA GLY A 250 2.37 1.58 -0.25
C GLY A 250 3.36 0.91 0.70
N MET A 251 4.11 -0.10 0.24
CA MET A 251 5.14 -0.76 1.06
C MET A 251 6.28 0.17 1.45
N VAL A 252 6.75 1.02 0.54
CA VAL A 252 7.79 2.04 0.82
C VAL A 252 7.35 2.94 1.98
N VAL A 253 6.12 3.46 1.93
CA VAL A 253 5.60 4.31 3.01
C VAL A 253 5.35 3.52 4.29
N SER A 254 4.89 2.27 4.20
CA SER A 254 4.73 1.38 5.37
C SER A 254 6.06 1.07 6.06
N LEU A 255 7.14 0.84 5.30
CA LEU A 255 8.49 0.63 5.84
C LEU A 255 9.04 1.92 6.46
N TYR A 256 8.67 3.08 5.92
CA TYR A 256 9.01 4.35 6.53
C TYR A 256 8.31 4.53 7.89
N LEU A 257 7.03 4.15 7.98
CA LEU A 257 6.32 4.10 9.26
C LEU A 257 6.93 3.07 10.22
N PHE A 258 7.30 1.89 9.72
CA PHE A 258 7.94 0.83 10.50
C PHE A 258 9.22 1.33 11.19
N ILE A 259 10.02 2.12 10.47
CA ILE A 259 11.20 2.79 11.04
C ILE A 259 10.80 3.80 12.12
N LEU A 260 9.78 4.63 11.88
CA LEU A 260 9.29 5.61 12.87
C LEU A 260 8.80 4.92 14.16
N GLU A 261 8.11 3.79 14.02
CA GLU A 261 7.69 2.92 15.11
C GLU A 261 8.87 2.21 15.81
N GLY A 262 10.10 2.32 15.28
CA GLY A 262 11.29 1.70 15.86
C GLY A 262 11.36 0.20 15.60
N GLY A 263 10.75 -0.24 14.51
CA GLY A 263 10.80 -1.62 14.07
C GLY A 263 12.21 -2.04 13.65
N ASP A 264 12.52 -3.30 13.93
CA ASP A 264 13.79 -3.93 13.54
C ASP A 264 13.76 -4.37 12.07
N LEU A 265 14.45 -3.61 11.22
CA LEU A 265 14.55 -3.89 9.78
C LEU A 265 15.31 -5.19 9.49
N GLU A 266 16.26 -5.58 10.34
CA GLU A 266 17.03 -6.80 10.17
C GLU A 266 16.16 -8.02 10.47
N ALA A 267 15.41 -8.00 11.57
CA ALA A 267 14.44 -9.06 11.86
C ALA A 267 13.34 -9.16 10.79
N LEU A 268 12.91 -8.01 10.24
CA LEU A 268 11.92 -8.00 9.15
C LEU A 268 12.52 -8.58 7.86
N TRP A 269 13.76 -8.21 7.53
CA TRP A 269 14.52 -8.76 6.41
C TRP A 269 14.65 -10.27 6.51
N ASP A 270 15.06 -10.80 7.66
CA ASP A 270 15.20 -12.24 7.88
C ASP A 270 13.87 -12.98 7.65
N SER A 271 12.78 -12.42 8.17
CA SER A 271 11.44 -12.96 7.97
C SER A 271 11.05 -12.99 6.49
N VAL A 272 11.32 -11.90 5.78
CA VAL A 272 10.95 -11.67 4.38
C VAL A 272 11.90 -12.35 3.39
N CYS A 273 13.15 -12.67 3.72
CA CYS A 273 14.14 -13.13 2.73
C CYS A 273 14.67 -14.54 2.98
N LEU A 274 14.74 -15.00 4.23
CA LEU A 274 15.22 -16.35 4.57
C LEU A 274 14.07 -17.38 4.62
N SER A 275 13.11 -17.33 3.69
CA SER A 275 11.92 -18.21 3.72
C SER A 275 12.09 -19.54 2.99
N GLU A 276 13.31 -19.99 2.75
CA GLU A 276 13.59 -21.32 2.24
C GLU A 276 14.34 -22.13 3.29
N ASN A 277 13.59 -22.90 4.07
CA ASN A 277 13.98 -24.20 4.60
C ASN A 277 12.71 -24.87 5.13
N PRO A 278 12.03 -25.74 4.35
CA PRO A 278 11.28 -26.80 4.98
C PRO A 278 12.32 -27.62 5.75
N SER A 279 12.14 -27.70 7.06
CA SER A 279 12.83 -28.65 7.91
C SER A 279 12.88 -30.00 7.21
N SER A 280 14.06 -30.42 6.78
CA SER A 280 14.30 -31.80 6.38
C SER A 280 14.03 -32.64 7.62
N SER A 281 12.85 -33.26 7.63
CA SER A 281 12.57 -34.37 8.53
C SER A 281 13.62 -35.44 8.25
N ALA A 282 14.61 -35.54 9.12
CA ALA A 282 15.55 -36.65 9.11
C ALA A 282 14.74 -37.95 9.27
N PRO A 283 14.88 -38.93 8.36
CA PRO A 283 14.27 -40.23 8.58
C PRO A 283 14.98 -40.93 9.74
N SER A 284 14.18 -41.58 10.58
CA SER A 284 14.60 -42.46 11.67
C SER A 284 15.37 -43.67 11.17
#